data_AF-A0AAJ5S9M4-F1
#
_entry.id   AF-A0AAJ5S9M4-F1
#
_cell.length_a   1.000
_cell.length_b   1.000
_cell.length_c   1.000
_cell.angle_alpha   90.00
_cell.angle_beta   90.00
_cell.angle_gamma   90.00
#
_symmetry.space_group_name_H-M   'P 1'
#
loop_
_entity.id
_entity.type
_entity.pdbx_description
1 polymer ?
#
loop_
_entity_poly.entity_id
_entity_poly.type
_entity_poly.pdbx_seq_one_letter_code
_entity_poly.pdbx_strand_id
1 'polypeptide(L)'
;MLKKHVDRLIADKSGRFHFASLIRCTVERYDHKSASWKGSGGGMLDKFIGTPFGTSVATNCTTTFLRDLPEETRLIVMFGLGTGLNYVASAYDLFRRARPGAWKMINSVAYTDGRITVVHVEHFAAQGALIPNWLGEKAHLRSNLGLLSKAAIEASGVGI
;
A
#
# COMPACT_ATOMS: atom_id res chain seq x y z
N MET A 1 23.25 -13.04 -5.14
CA MET A 1 22.40 -14.13 -4.60
C MET A 1 21.01 -13.66 -4.20
N LEU A 2 20.88 -12.51 -3.51
CA LEU A 2 19.58 -11.98 -3.05
C LEU A 2 18.52 -11.83 -4.15
N LYS A 3 18.87 -11.23 -5.30
CA LYS A 3 17.93 -11.06 -6.43
C LYS A 3 17.27 -12.37 -6.87
N LYS A 4 18.08 -13.41 -7.10
CA LYS A 4 17.56 -14.75 -7.47
C LYS A 4 16.66 -15.36 -6.39
N HIS A 5 16.89 -15.02 -5.12
CA HIS A 5 16.04 -15.50 -4.02
C HIS A 5 14.69 -14.76 -4.01
N VAL A 6 14.70 -13.44 -4.18
CA VAL A 6 13.48 -12.64 -4.32
C VAL A 6 12.67 -13.06 -5.54
N ASP A 7 13.32 -13.27 -6.69
CA ASP A 7 12.66 -13.74 -7.91
C ASP A 7 11.96 -15.08 -7.69
N ARG A 8 12.58 -16.00 -6.92
CA ARG A 8 11.96 -17.28 -6.54
C ARG A 8 10.76 -17.09 -5.62
N LEU A 9 10.86 -16.21 -4.61
CA LEU A 9 9.74 -15.91 -3.72
C LEU A 9 8.56 -15.29 -4.48
N ILE A 10 8.82 -14.44 -5.48
CA ILE A 10 7.78 -13.86 -6.33
C ILE A 10 7.14 -14.94 -7.22
N ALA A 11 7.93 -15.88 -7.74
CA ALA A 11 7.45 -16.93 -8.62
C ALA A 11 6.71 -18.07 -7.87
N ASP A 12 6.95 -18.23 -6.58
CA ASP A 12 6.34 -19.28 -5.76
C ASP A 12 4.87 -18.95 -5.42
N LYS A 13 3.95 -19.55 -6.16
CA LYS A 13 2.50 -19.39 -5.96
C LYS A 13 1.97 -20.08 -4.70
N SER A 14 2.74 -20.99 -4.11
CA SER A 14 2.41 -21.72 -2.88
C SER A 14 3.18 -21.21 -1.66
N GLY A 15 4.03 -20.20 -1.87
CA GLY A 15 4.88 -19.64 -0.84
C GLY A 15 4.11 -18.78 0.15
N ARG A 16 4.79 -18.39 1.23
CA ARG A 16 4.22 -17.52 2.28
C ARG A 16 4.00 -16.07 1.82
N PHE A 17 4.63 -15.65 0.74
CA PHE A 17 4.61 -14.27 0.26
C PHE A 17 3.86 -14.17 -1.06
N HIS A 18 2.93 -13.23 -1.14
CA HIS A 18 2.22 -12.91 -2.37
C HIS A 18 2.36 -11.43 -2.69
N PHE A 19 2.53 -11.12 -3.97
CA PHE A 19 2.77 -9.76 -4.46
C PHE A 19 1.61 -9.32 -5.32
N ALA A 20 1.12 -8.11 -5.06
CA ALA A 20 -0.04 -7.56 -5.74
C ALA A 20 0.03 -6.03 -5.78
N SER A 21 -0.69 -5.45 -6.74
CA SER A 21 -1.02 -4.04 -6.76
C SER A 21 -2.50 -3.86 -6.38
N LEU A 22 -2.81 -2.77 -5.67
CA LEU A 22 -4.19 -2.44 -5.30
C LEU A 22 -5.06 -2.19 -6.54
N ILE A 23 -4.47 -1.56 -7.57
CA ILE A 23 -5.04 -1.39 -8.90
C ILE A 23 -4.26 -2.27 -9.86
N ARG A 24 -4.95 -3.21 -10.54
CA ARG A 24 -4.30 -4.24 -11.38
C ARG A 24 -3.96 -3.76 -12.79
N CYS A 25 -4.55 -2.66 -13.23
CA CYS A 25 -4.29 -2.08 -14.54
C CYS A 25 -3.33 -0.90 -14.38
N THR A 26 -2.41 -0.75 -15.35
CA THR A 26 -1.70 0.51 -15.54
C THR A 26 -2.72 1.59 -15.89
N VAL A 27 -2.70 2.69 -15.13
CA VAL A 27 -3.57 3.83 -15.37
C VAL A 27 -2.71 5.06 -15.66
N GLU A 28 -3.10 5.79 -16.69
CA GLU A 28 -2.42 6.99 -17.15
C GLU A 28 -3.42 8.10 -17.34
N ARG A 29 -2.98 9.33 -17.07
CA ARG A 29 -3.74 10.54 -17.37
C ARG A 29 -2.97 11.37 -18.37
N TYR A 30 -3.64 11.82 -19.42
CA TYR A 30 -3.07 12.79 -20.32
C TYR A 30 -2.93 14.15 -19.61
N ASP A 31 -1.70 14.65 -19.52
CA ASP A 31 -1.41 15.98 -18.99
C ASP A 31 -1.32 16.99 -20.13
N HIS A 32 -2.39 17.76 -20.31
CA HIS A 32 -2.47 18.81 -21.33
C HIS A 32 -1.39 19.89 -21.18
N LYS A 33 -0.84 20.11 -19.97
CA LYS A 33 0.22 21.11 -19.76
C LYS A 33 1.55 20.69 -20.37
N SER A 34 1.86 19.40 -20.31
CA SER A 34 3.09 18.83 -20.88
C SER A 34 2.85 18.03 -22.15
N ALA A 35 1.63 18.05 -22.68
CA ALA A 35 1.18 17.28 -23.84
C ALA A 35 1.59 15.79 -23.81
N SER A 36 1.55 15.15 -22.64
CA SER A 36 2.09 13.80 -22.43
C SER A 36 1.23 12.95 -21.50
N TRP A 37 1.27 11.63 -21.71
CA TRP A 37 0.68 10.67 -20.77
C TRP A 37 1.54 10.56 -19.53
N LYS A 38 0.92 10.71 -18.36
CA LYS A 38 1.57 10.55 -17.06
C LYS A 38 0.98 9.36 -16.34
N GLY A 39 1.84 8.38 -16.07
CA GLY A 39 1.51 7.23 -15.22
C GLY A 39 1.38 7.59 -13.75
N SER A 40 0.95 6.62 -12.94
CA SER A 40 0.46 6.76 -11.56
C SER A 40 1.46 7.12 -10.45
N GLY A 41 2.62 7.70 -10.78
CA GLY A 41 3.62 8.11 -9.79
C GLY A 41 3.23 9.38 -8.99
N GLY A 42 3.64 9.44 -7.72
CA GLY A 42 3.74 10.71 -6.96
C GLY A 42 2.43 11.32 -6.43
N GLY A 43 1.47 10.50 -5.98
CA GLY A 43 0.19 10.98 -5.41
C GLY A 43 -0.97 10.86 -6.39
N MET A 44 -1.01 9.75 -7.13
CA MET A 44 -2.08 9.50 -8.09
C MET A 44 -3.21 8.65 -7.51
N LEU A 45 -3.06 7.83 -6.46
CA LEU A 45 -4.21 7.03 -5.99
C LEU A 45 -5.36 7.93 -5.56
N ASP A 46 -5.12 8.91 -4.68
CA ASP A 46 -6.14 9.86 -4.22
C ASP A 46 -6.68 10.74 -5.36
N LYS A 47 -5.81 11.22 -6.24
CA LYS A 47 -6.24 12.02 -7.42
C LYS A 47 -7.02 11.20 -8.45
N PHE A 48 -6.63 9.95 -8.65
CA PHE A 48 -7.26 9.01 -9.58
C PHE A 48 -8.63 8.61 -9.06
N ILE A 49 -8.70 8.12 -7.82
CA ILE A 49 -9.98 7.79 -7.20
C ILE A 49 -10.86 9.02 -7.01
N GLY A 50 -10.31 10.22 -6.94
CA GLY A 50 -11.09 11.46 -6.96
C GLY A 50 -11.93 11.68 -8.22
N THR A 51 -11.69 10.93 -9.30
CA THR A 51 -12.51 10.97 -10.52
C THR A 51 -13.57 9.86 -10.53
N PRO A 52 -14.73 10.04 -11.19
CA PRO A 52 -15.73 8.97 -11.32
C PRO A 52 -15.17 7.70 -11.98
N PHE A 53 -14.35 7.87 -13.03
CA PHE A 53 -13.67 6.77 -13.69
C PHE A 53 -12.73 6.02 -12.73
N GLY A 54 -11.85 6.74 -12.03
CA GLY A 54 -10.90 6.10 -11.13
C GLY A 54 -11.55 5.49 -9.89
N THR A 55 -12.62 6.09 -9.35
CA THR A 55 -13.45 5.45 -8.32
C THR A 55 -14.02 4.12 -8.82
N SER A 56 -14.55 4.08 -10.05
CA SER A 56 -15.12 2.86 -10.65
C SER A 56 -14.05 1.77 -10.81
N VAL A 57 -12.90 2.12 -11.40
CA VAL A 57 -11.79 1.18 -11.58
C VAL A 57 -11.27 0.66 -10.25
N ALA A 58 -11.06 1.53 -9.27
CA ALA A 58 -10.57 1.15 -7.94
C ALA A 58 -11.57 0.25 -7.21
N THR A 59 -12.85 0.61 -7.24
CA THR A 59 -13.92 -0.20 -6.62
C THR A 59 -14.01 -1.58 -7.25
N ASN A 60 -13.95 -1.68 -8.58
CA ASN A 60 -13.97 -2.97 -9.26
C ASN A 60 -12.74 -3.80 -8.90
N CYS A 61 -11.53 -3.21 -8.95
CA CYS A 61 -10.31 -3.93 -8.58
C CYS A 61 -10.36 -4.44 -7.14
N THR A 62 -10.74 -3.60 -6.19
CA THR A 62 -10.74 -4.00 -4.77
C THR A 62 -11.88 -4.96 -4.45
N THR A 63 -13.07 -4.78 -5.04
CA THR A 63 -14.16 -5.75 -4.85
C THR A 63 -13.80 -7.12 -5.41
N THR A 64 -13.13 -7.19 -6.57
CA THR A 64 -12.74 -8.47 -7.18
C THR A 64 -11.58 -9.15 -6.46
N PHE A 65 -10.53 -8.39 -6.09
CA PHE A 65 -9.27 -8.99 -5.63
C PHE A 65 -8.97 -8.82 -4.14
N LEU A 66 -9.67 -7.92 -3.46
CA LEU A 66 -9.49 -7.65 -2.04
C LEU A 66 -10.60 -8.24 -1.19
N ARG A 67 -11.83 -8.38 -1.70
CA ARG A 67 -12.97 -8.87 -0.91
C ARG A 67 -12.72 -10.25 -0.29
N ASP A 68 -12.22 -11.17 -1.10
CA ASP A 68 -12.10 -12.59 -0.75
C ASP A 68 -10.62 -13.05 -0.75
N LEU A 69 -9.78 -12.36 0.05
CA LEU A 69 -8.40 -12.82 0.31
C LEU A 69 -8.40 -14.17 1.05
N PRO A 70 -7.35 -15.00 0.84
CA PRO A 70 -7.17 -16.26 1.57
C PRO A 70 -7.27 -16.07 3.09
N GLU A 71 -7.91 -17.01 3.80
CA GLU A 71 -8.16 -16.92 5.25
C GLU A 71 -6.86 -16.92 6.08
N GLU A 72 -5.79 -17.44 5.50
CA GLU A 72 -4.43 -17.47 6.05
C GLU A 72 -3.74 -16.10 5.97
N THR A 73 -4.32 -15.14 5.24
CA THR A 73 -3.77 -13.79 5.18
C THR A 73 -3.85 -13.15 6.56
N ARG A 74 -2.69 -12.77 7.11
CA ARG A 74 -2.58 -12.10 8.43
C ARG A 74 -1.99 -10.69 8.33
N LEU A 75 -1.12 -10.44 7.35
CA LEU A 75 -0.41 -9.18 7.19
C LEU A 75 -0.37 -8.77 5.72
N ILE A 76 -0.65 -7.49 5.46
CA ILE A 76 -0.47 -6.86 4.15
C ILE A 76 0.47 -5.67 4.33
N VAL A 77 1.59 -5.67 3.61
CA VAL A 77 2.52 -4.54 3.55
C VAL A 77 2.23 -3.71 2.30
N MET A 78 1.69 -2.52 2.51
CA MET A 78 1.32 -1.58 1.44
C MET A 78 2.46 -0.58 1.21
N PHE A 79 2.99 -0.54 0.00
CA PHE A 79 4.01 0.44 -0.38
C PHE A 79 3.36 1.76 -0.79
N GLY A 80 3.52 2.77 0.05
CA GLY A 80 3.00 4.12 -0.21
C GLY A 80 2.41 4.75 1.04
N LEU A 81 2.94 5.94 1.37
CA LEU A 81 2.39 6.83 2.39
C LEU A 81 1.62 7.99 1.75
N GLY A 82 2.13 8.51 0.63
CA GLY A 82 1.61 9.71 -0.01
C GLY A 82 1.97 11.00 0.75
N THR A 83 1.46 12.14 0.26
CA THR A 83 1.65 13.44 0.91
C THR A 83 0.60 13.59 2.00
N GLY A 84 1.02 13.89 3.23
CA GLY A 84 0.09 14.03 4.35
C GLY A 84 -0.72 12.76 4.65
N LEU A 85 -0.19 11.57 4.32
CA LEU A 85 -0.85 10.27 4.49
C LEU A 85 -2.13 10.07 3.65
N ASN A 86 -2.33 10.87 2.60
CA ASN A 86 -3.48 10.77 1.71
C ASN A 86 -3.64 9.38 1.07
N TYR A 87 -2.53 8.70 0.78
CA TYR A 87 -2.55 7.34 0.24
C TYR A 87 -3.05 6.33 1.26
N VAL A 88 -2.63 6.47 2.54
CA VAL A 88 -3.10 5.62 3.65
C VAL A 88 -4.62 5.77 3.81
N ALA A 89 -5.11 7.00 3.87
CA ALA A 89 -6.54 7.28 4.00
C ALA A 89 -7.36 6.70 2.84
N SER A 90 -6.90 6.91 1.61
CA SER A 90 -7.53 6.38 0.40
C SER A 90 -7.58 4.86 0.37
N ALA A 91 -6.47 4.21 0.72
CA ALA A 91 -6.41 2.75 0.79
C ALA A 91 -7.33 2.21 1.90
N TYR A 92 -7.31 2.82 3.08
CA TYR A 92 -8.17 2.45 4.20
C TYR A 92 -9.66 2.46 3.83
N ASP A 93 -10.12 3.51 3.14
CA ASP A 93 -11.50 3.59 2.66
C ASP A 93 -11.84 2.50 1.65
N LEU A 94 -10.91 2.14 0.75
CA LEU A 94 -11.11 1.05 -0.19
C LEU A 94 -11.19 -0.30 0.52
N PHE A 95 -10.35 -0.56 1.53
CA PHE A 95 -10.43 -1.76 2.37
C PHE A 95 -11.78 -1.86 3.07
N ARG A 96 -12.20 -0.78 3.75
CA ARG A 96 -13.46 -0.73 4.49
C ARG A 96 -14.69 -0.95 3.61
N ARG A 97 -14.65 -0.50 2.35
CA ARG A 97 -15.73 -0.70 1.38
C ARG A 97 -15.72 -2.11 0.78
N ALA A 98 -14.54 -2.62 0.44
CA ALA A 98 -14.42 -3.88 -0.29
C ALA A 98 -14.50 -5.12 0.60
N ARG A 99 -14.04 -5.04 1.86
CA ARG A 99 -13.99 -6.19 2.78
C ARG A 99 -14.94 -6.01 3.97
N PRO A 100 -15.81 -7.00 4.26
CA PRO A 100 -16.59 -6.99 5.50
C PRO A 100 -15.64 -7.07 6.70
N GLY A 101 -15.98 -6.39 7.78
CA GLY A 101 -15.18 -6.40 9.01
C GLY A 101 -15.25 -5.09 9.78
N ALA A 102 -14.90 -5.14 11.06
CA ALA A 102 -14.82 -3.97 11.92
C ALA A 102 -13.45 -3.29 11.75
N TRP A 103 -13.22 -2.72 10.57
CA TRP A 103 -11.99 -2.00 10.26
C TRP A 103 -11.77 -0.82 11.19
N LYS A 104 -10.58 -0.75 11.78
CA LYS A 104 -10.15 0.34 12.65
C LYS A 104 -8.69 0.68 12.43
N MET A 105 -8.35 1.96 12.61
CA MET A 105 -6.96 2.41 12.64
C MET A 105 -6.26 1.89 13.89
N ILE A 106 -5.04 1.39 13.73
CA ILE A 106 -4.13 1.07 14.84
C ILE A 106 -3.28 2.30 15.17
N ASN A 107 -2.77 2.96 14.13
CA ASN A 107 -2.00 4.21 14.19
C ASN A 107 -2.14 4.94 12.85
N SER A 108 -1.33 5.97 12.59
CA SER A 108 -1.46 6.77 11.37
C SER A 108 -1.08 6.04 10.07
N VAL A 109 -0.43 4.86 10.14
CA VAL A 109 0.05 4.10 8.98
C VAL A 109 -0.44 2.66 8.95
N ALA A 110 -1.28 2.24 9.90
CA ALA A 110 -1.75 0.87 10.00
C ALA A 110 -3.21 0.76 10.47
N TYR A 111 -3.89 -0.28 9.99
CA TYR A 111 -5.29 -0.58 10.32
C TYR A 111 -5.56 -2.09 10.27
N THR A 112 -6.65 -2.52 10.92
CA THR A 112 -7.00 -3.95 11.02
C THR A 112 -8.51 -4.16 11.13
N ASP A 113 -8.98 -5.31 10.69
CA ASP A 113 -10.32 -5.86 10.97
C ASP A 113 -10.33 -6.87 12.14
N GLY A 114 -9.19 -7.02 12.84
CA GLY A 114 -8.95 -8.02 13.88
C GLY A 114 -8.39 -9.36 13.37
N ARG A 115 -8.39 -9.61 12.05
CA ARG A 115 -7.83 -10.81 11.42
C ARG A 115 -6.63 -10.49 10.54
N ILE A 116 -6.73 -9.42 9.75
CA ILE A 116 -5.67 -8.91 8.87
C ILE A 116 -5.19 -7.58 9.42
N THR A 117 -3.88 -7.40 9.49
CA THR A 117 -3.25 -6.11 9.72
C THR A 117 -2.69 -5.59 8.40
N VAL A 118 -3.05 -4.35 8.05
CA VAL A 118 -2.50 -3.66 6.89
C VAL A 118 -1.53 -2.59 7.40
N VAL A 119 -0.30 -2.60 6.92
CA VAL A 119 0.74 -1.66 7.32
C VAL A 119 1.28 -0.96 6.10
N HIS A 120 1.27 0.37 6.10
CA HIS A 120 1.87 1.19 5.07
C HIS A 120 3.35 1.46 5.38
N VAL A 121 4.19 1.34 4.34
CA VAL A 121 5.63 1.64 4.37
C VAL A 121 5.98 2.63 3.27
N GLU A 122 7.17 3.21 3.32
CA GLU A 122 7.65 4.07 2.24
C GLU A 122 7.74 3.25 0.93
N HIS A 123 7.29 3.84 -0.17
CA HIS A 123 7.37 3.16 -1.46
C HIS A 123 8.84 3.06 -1.90
N PHE A 124 9.29 1.89 -2.37
CA PHE A 124 10.70 1.69 -2.77
C PHE A 124 11.16 2.60 -3.93
N ALA A 125 10.22 3.05 -4.76
CA ALA A 125 10.46 4.06 -5.81
C ALA A 125 10.35 5.52 -5.32
N ALA A 126 10.23 5.77 -4.01
CA ALA A 126 10.27 7.12 -3.47
C ALA A 126 11.62 7.78 -3.78
N GLN A 127 11.59 9.05 -4.19
CA GLN A 127 12.77 9.79 -4.63
C GLN A 127 13.38 10.62 -3.50
N GLY A 128 14.66 10.94 -3.63
CA GLY A 128 15.38 11.83 -2.72
C GLY A 128 15.53 11.25 -1.30
N ALA A 129 15.33 12.09 -0.29
CA ALA A 129 15.60 11.73 1.11
C ALA A 129 14.45 10.99 1.82
N LEU A 130 13.36 10.62 1.11
CA LEU A 130 12.18 10.04 1.75
C LEU A 130 12.48 8.70 2.45
N ILE A 131 13.18 7.78 1.78
CA ILE A 131 13.56 6.48 2.36
C ILE A 131 14.54 6.67 3.53
N PRO A 132 15.68 7.39 3.39
CA PRO A 132 16.57 7.64 4.53
C PRO A 132 15.89 8.33 5.72
N ASN A 133 15.00 9.28 5.47
CA ASN A 133 14.23 9.95 6.53
C ASN A 133 13.26 9.00 7.22
N TRP A 134 12.60 8.11 6.45
CA TRP A 134 11.68 7.10 6.98
C TRP A 134 12.42 6.02 7.79
N LEU A 135 13.61 5.61 7.34
CA LEU A 135 14.49 4.68 8.06
C LEU A 135 15.11 5.28 9.32
N GLY A 136 15.05 6.60 9.50
CA GLY A 136 15.68 7.29 10.62
C GLY A 136 17.19 7.50 10.47
N GLU A 137 17.74 7.30 9.26
CA GLU A 137 19.14 7.61 8.95
C GLU A 137 19.42 9.12 9.05
N LYS A 138 18.37 9.93 8.94
CA LYS A 138 18.40 11.39 9.15
C LYS A 138 17.42 11.76 10.26
N ALA A 139 17.81 12.74 11.08
CA ALA A 139 16.93 13.33 12.08
C ALA A 139 15.77 14.08 11.40
N HIS A 140 14.66 13.38 11.20
CA HIS A 140 13.49 13.89 10.48
C HIS A 140 12.22 13.26 11.03
N LEU A 141 11.12 14.03 11.15
CA LEU A 141 9.83 13.56 11.70
C LEU A 141 9.22 12.35 10.97
N ARG A 142 9.73 12.02 9.78
CA ARG A 142 9.28 10.90 8.96
C ARG A 142 9.75 9.55 9.52
N SER A 143 10.81 9.54 10.34
CA SER A 143 11.28 8.34 11.03
C SER A 143 10.23 7.79 11.98
N ASN A 144 9.40 8.66 12.57
CA ASN A 144 8.26 8.25 13.39
C ASN A 144 7.29 7.35 12.62
N LEU A 145 7.08 7.61 11.32
CA LEU A 145 6.23 6.74 10.49
C LEU A 145 6.88 5.37 10.31
N GLY A 146 8.20 5.29 10.15
CA GLY A 146 8.93 4.02 10.08
C GLY A 146 8.84 3.21 11.38
N LEU A 147 8.97 3.88 12.52
CA LEU A 147 8.79 3.26 13.84
C LEU A 147 7.36 2.72 14.02
N LEU A 148 6.35 3.48 13.61
CA LEU A 148 4.94 3.05 13.66
C LEU A 148 4.66 1.87 12.74
N SER A 149 5.24 1.85 11.53
CA SER A 149 5.13 0.71 10.61
C SER A 149 5.77 -0.54 11.22
N LYS A 150 6.98 -0.41 11.79
CA LYS A 150 7.70 -1.53 12.42
C LYS A 150 6.89 -2.11 13.60
N ALA A 151 6.43 -1.25 14.51
CA ALA A 151 5.64 -1.68 15.66
C ALA A 151 4.34 -2.38 15.24
N ALA A 152 3.67 -1.91 14.17
CA ALA A 152 2.46 -2.55 13.67
C ALA A 152 2.72 -3.92 13.01
N ILE A 153 3.86 -4.10 12.34
CA ILE A 153 4.28 -5.41 11.82
C ILE A 153 4.55 -6.38 12.98
N GLU A 154 5.30 -5.96 13.99
CA GLU A 154 5.59 -6.78 15.17
C GLU A 154 4.31 -7.17 15.92
N ALA A 155 3.38 -6.23 16.08
CA ALA A 155 2.09 -6.48 16.73
C ALA A 155 1.12 -7.34 15.89
N SER A 156 1.38 -7.55 14.60
CA SER A 156 0.54 -8.41 13.75
C SER A 156 0.61 -9.90 14.11
N GLY A 157 1.62 -10.31 14.90
CA GLY A 157 1.84 -11.70 15.29
C GLY A 157 2.39 -12.59 14.16
N VAL A 158 2.68 -12.01 12.99
CA VAL A 158 3.31 -12.74 11.88
C VAL A 158 4.82 -12.83 12.13
N GLY A 159 5.30 -14.03 12.44
CA GLY A 159 6.74 -14.33 12.46
C GLY A 159 7.31 -14.24 11.04
N ILE A 160 8.32 -13.40 10.85
CA ILE A 160 9.02 -13.23 9.57
C ILE A 160 10.05 -14.36 9.43
#